data_AF-A0A814PLW1-F1
#
_entry.id   AF-A0A814PLW1-F1
#
_cell.length_a   1.000
_cell.length_b   1.000
_cell.length_c   1.000
_cell.angle_alpha   90.00
_cell.angle_beta   90.00
_cell.angle_gamma   90.00
#
_symmetry.space_group_name_H-M   'P 1'
#
loop_
_entity.id
_entity.type
_entity.pdbx_description
1 polymer ?
#
loop_
_entity_poly.entity_id
_entity_poly.type
_entity_poly.pdbx_seq_one_letter_code
_entity_poly.pdbx_strand_id
1 'polypeptide(L)'
;MLTRFSRSFVPNGVSSSLIRYRPLSISNIFFQSAKTKDLFLRKRLDDKSLVEQKKDEKVLRVEDSLKDLSSVKWKTEYNGKRLWPHDQWPERDLVNYPLYKLREAPNPVRWYCVPESWFKFFYEKPVVTGPYMFFYGLLIYGFSKEYIVLWYDFTEYLILAIAVIAVVKKLGPIVGDTFRGWHKEEVDRYTSIVNKSKARNRYVTAYL
;
A
#
# COMPACT_ATOMS: atom_id res chain seq x y z
N MET A 1 36.79 25.16 -15.99
CA MET A 1 37.63 26.38 -16.07
C MET A 1 37.38 27.17 -14.79
N LEU A 2 38.38 27.19 -13.91
CA LEU A 2 38.31 27.64 -12.52
C LEU A 2 38.56 29.15 -12.42
N THR A 3 37.79 29.88 -11.62
CA THR A 3 38.31 31.04 -10.88
C THR A 3 37.69 31.09 -9.48
N ARG A 4 38.58 30.91 -8.50
CA ARG A 4 38.35 30.93 -7.05
C ARG A 4 38.09 32.36 -6.58
N PHE A 5 37.08 32.51 -5.74
CA PHE A 5 36.90 33.70 -4.90
C PHE A 5 37.75 33.55 -3.63
N SER A 6 38.68 34.48 -3.44
CA SER A 6 39.57 34.59 -2.28
C SER A 6 38.81 35.13 -1.06
N ARG A 7 38.94 34.46 0.09
CA ARG A 7 38.77 35.09 1.41
C ARG A 7 39.87 34.58 2.35
N SER A 8 40.71 35.51 2.77
CA SER A 8 41.77 35.38 3.77
C SER A 8 41.16 35.19 5.16
N PHE A 9 41.66 34.20 5.90
CA PHE A 9 41.44 34.08 7.34
C PHE A 9 42.78 33.73 8.00
N VAL A 10 43.35 34.71 8.70
CA VAL A 10 44.53 34.57 9.54
C VAL A 10 44.05 34.26 10.96
N PRO A 11 44.73 33.37 11.69
CA PRO A 11 44.96 33.66 13.10
C PRO A 11 46.43 33.52 13.49
N ASN A 12 46.77 34.38 14.44
CA ASN A 12 48.08 34.74 14.94
C ASN A 12 48.71 33.67 15.86
N GLY A 13 50.04 33.57 15.76
CA GLY A 13 50.93 33.59 16.92
C GLY A 13 51.06 32.33 17.76
N VAL A 14 52.16 31.59 17.58
CA VAL A 14 52.90 30.99 18.70
C VAL A 14 54.40 31.11 18.45
N SER A 15 55.06 31.61 19.50
CA SER A 15 56.44 32.05 19.62
C SER A 15 57.47 30.91 19.50
N SER A 16 58.56 31.22 18.79
CA SER A 16 59.75 30.39 18.65
C SER A 16 60.55 30.43 19.95
N SER A 17 60.55 29.33 20.72
CA SER A 17 61.43 29.18 21.88
C SER A 17 62.37 27.98 21.69
N LEU A 18 63.66 28.28 21.76
CA LEU A 18 64.80 27.39 21.63
C LEU A 18 64.70 26.19 22.58
N ILE A 19 64.56 24.99 22.01
CA ILE A 19 64.61 23.74 22.76
C ILE A 19 66.09 23.38 23.00
N ARG A 20 66.58 23.62 24.21
CA ARG A 20 67.79 22.97 24.73
C ARG A 20 67.46 21.51 25.04
N TYR A 21 67.99 20.58 24.27
CA TYR A 21 67.87 19.15 24.57
C TYR A 21 68.84 18.75 25.68
N ARG A 22 68.31 18.31 26.83
CA ARG A 22 69.05 17.46 27.77
C ARG A 22 69.22 16.07 27.13
N PRO A 23 70.41 15.44 27.16
CA PRO A 23 70.56 14.07 26.70
C PRO A 23 69.79 13.12 27.64
N LEU A 24 68.76 12.46 27.09
CA LEU A 24 67.99 11.43 27.78
C LEU A 24 68.79 10.11 27.73
N SER A 25 69.05 9.54 28.92
CA SER A 25 69.65 8.22 29.09
C SER A 25 68.89 7.14 28.32
N ILE A 26 69.62 6.27 27.62
CA ILE A 26 69.13 5.19 26.75
C ILE A 26 68.17 4.23 27.50
N SER A 27 68.33 4.09 28.83
CA SER A 27 67.43 3.28 29.67
C SER A 27 65.99 3.79 29.71
N ASN A 28 65.77 5.11 29.64
CA ASN A 28 64.43 5.69 29.68
C ASN A 28 63.68 5.49 28.36
N ILE A 29 64.38 5.48 27.22
CA ILE A 29 63.78 5.28 25.90
C ILE A 29 63.24 3.85 25.77
N PHE A 30 64.00 2.86 26.26
CA PHE A 30 63.59 1.46 26.20
C PHE A 30 62.36 1.19 27.10
N PHE A 31 62.35 1.78 28.29
CA PHE A 31 61.21 1.68 29.21
C PHE A 31 59.95 2.37 28.65
N GLN A 32 60.12 3.51 27.99
CA GLN A 32 59.01 4.23 27.34
C GLN A 32 58.49 3.47 26.10
N SER A 33 59.37 2.80 25.35
CA SER A 33 58.99 1.96 24.21
C SER A 33 58.27 0.67 24.61
N ALA A 34 58.60 0.07 25.76
CA ALA A 34 57.88 -1.09 26.27
C ALA A 34 56.45 -0.71 26.66
N LYS A 35 56.30 0.41 27.40
CA LYS A 35 54.99 0.88 27.87
C LYS A 35 54.04 1.29 26.73
N THR A 36 54.56 1.83 25.63
CA THR A 36 53.75 2.19 24.45
C THR A 36 53.31 0.95 23.66
N LYS A 37 54.18 -0.06 23.54
CA LYS A 37 53.82 -1.35 22.91
C LYS A 37 52.75 -2.07 23.72
N ASP A 38 52.86 -2.11 25.04
CA ASP A 38 51.86 -2.72 25.91
C ASP A 38 50.52 -2.00 25.84
N LEU A 39 50.51 -0.66 25.78
CA LEU A 39 49.30 0.13 25.63
C LEU A 39 48.63 -0.10 24.27
N PHE A 40 49.43 -0.23 23.19
CA PHE A 40 48.94 -0.51 21.85
C PHE A 40 48.36 -1.94 21.75
N LEU A 41 49.02 -2.92 22.37
CA LEU A 41 48.53 -4.29 22.43
C LEU A 41 47.23 -4.38 23.24
N ARG A 42 47.12 -3.66 24.36
CA ARG A 42 45.87 -3.55 25.13
C ARG A 42 44.74 -2.96 24.30
N LYS A 43 44.96 -1.81 23.64
CA LYS A 43 43.94 -1.21 22.76
C LYS A 43 43.48 -2.15 21.65
N ARG A 44 44.42 -2.88 21.01
CA ARG A 44 44.08 -3.84 19.96
C ARG A 44 43.30 -5.05 20.51
N LEU A 45 43.58 -5.48 21.74
CA LEU A 45 42.81 -6.54 22.41
C LEU A 45 41.40 -6.06 22.75
N ASP A 46 41.26 -4.82 23.24
CA ASP A 46 39.97 -4.18 23.51
C ASP A 46 39.15 -4.07 22.21
N ASP A 47 39.73 -3.56 21.13
CA ASP A 47 39.08 -3.45 19.82
C ASP A 47 38.61 -4.82 19.28
N LYS A 48 39.44 -5.86 19.43
CA LYS A 48 39.05 -7.23 19.05
C LYS A 48 37.89 -7.76 19.90
N SER A 49 37.91 -7.50 21.22
CA SER A 49 36.82 -7.92 22.11
C SER A 49 35.51 -7.19 21.82
N LEU A 50 35.57 -5.89 21.49
CA LEU A 50 34.41 -5.09 21.10
C LEU A 50 33.80 -5.56 19.78
N VAL A 51 34.63 -5.97 18.82
CA VAL A 51 34.16 -6.56 17.56
C VAL A 51 33.44 -7.88 17.80
N GLU A 52 33.94 -8.73 18.69
CA GLU A 52 33.30 -10.00 19.02
C GLU A 52 31.98 -9.79 19.77
N GLN A 53 31.95 -8.91 20.76
CA GLN A 53 30.70 -8.52 21.45
C GLN A 53 29.64 -7.98 20.48
N LYS A 54 30.04 -7.18 19.49
CA LYS A 54 29.11 -6.64 18.49
C LYS A 54 28.61 -7.70 17.51
N LYS A 55 29.40 -8.72 17.19
CA LYS A 55 28.94 -9.88 16.42
C LYS A 55 27.94 -10.67 17.24
N ASP A 56 28.23 -10.96 18.49
CA ASP A 56 27.38 -11.72 19.40
C ASP A 56 26.04 -11.03 19.61
N GLU A 57 26.03 -9.70 19.84
CA GLU A 57 24.79 -8.91 19.94
C GLU A 57 23.97 -8.97 18.64
N LYS A 58 24.63 -8.91 17.48
CA LYS A 58 23.95 -8.98 16.19
C LYS A 58 23.35 -10.37 15.95
N VAL A 59 24.06 -11.44 16.34
CA VAL A 59 23.56 -12.82 16.28
C VAL A 59 22.37 -12.98 17.22
N LEU A 60 22.46 -12.50 18.46
CA LEU A 60 21.36 -12.56 19.43
C LEU A 60 20.10 -11.85 18.92
N ARG A 61 20.26 -10.65 18.34
CA ARG A 61 19.16 -9.89 17.74
C ARG A 61 18.50 -10.62 16.57
N VAL A 62 19.29 -11.34 15.76
CA VAL A 62 18.79 -12.16 14.66
C VAL A 62 18.03 -13.37 15.21
N GLU A 63 18.57 -14.06 16.22
CA GLU A 63 17.91 -15.21 16.84
C GLU A 63 16.58 -14.85 17.49
N ASP A 64 16.51 -13.70 18.18
CA ASP A 64 15.27 -13.22 18.78
C ASP A 64 14.24 -12.82 17.71
N SER A 65 14.70 -12.21 16.60
CA SER A 65 13.85 -11.95 15.43
C SER A 65 13.32 -13.24 14.79
N LEU A 66 14.13 -14.31 14.77
CA LEU A 66 13.73 -15.61 14.22
C LEU A 66 12.75 -16.36 15.13
N LYS A 67 12.89 -16.24 16.46
CA LYS A 67 11.93 -16.80 17.43
C LYS A 67 10.55 -16.17 17.25
N ASP A 68 10.49 -14.85 17.09
CA ASP A 68 9.24 -14.13 16.83
C ASP A 68 8.60 -14.63 15.52
N LEU A 69 9.37 -14.75 14.44
CA LEU A 69 8.89 -15.26 13.16
C LEU A 69 8.42 -16.72 13.22
N SER A 70 9.04 -17.56 14.04
CA SER A 70 8.65 -18.97 14.20
C SER A 70 7.31 -19.17 14.90
N SER A 71 6.92 -18.20 15.75
CA SER A 71 5.64 -18.19 16.44
C SER A 71 4.46 -17.77 15.56
N VAL A 72 4.76 -17.09 14.44
CA VAL A 72 3.75 -16.61 13.48
C VAL A 72 3.19 -17.80 12.71
N LYS A 73 2.10 -18.34 13.24
CA LYS A 73 1.31 -19.34 12.55
C LYS A 73 0.41 -18.63 11.53
N TRP A 74 0.79 -18.70 10.26
CA TRP A 74 0.01 -18.14 9.17
C TRP A 74 -1.39 -18.77 9.12
N LYS A 75 -2.43 -17.95 9.29
CA LYS A 75 -3.80 -18.39 9.03
C LYS A 75 -3.97 -18.47 7.52
N THR A 76 -4.13 -19.66 6.97
CA THR A 76 -4.40 -19.84 5.55
C THR A 76 -5.85 -19.53 5.19
N GLU A 77 -6.76 -19.70 6.16
CA GLU A 77 -8.21 -19.53 5.97
C GLU A 77 -8.88 -18.91 7.20
N TYR A 78 -9.88 -18.03 6.97
CA TYR A 78 -10.80 -17.52 7.99
C TYR A 78 -12.23 -17.62 7.47
N ASN A 79 -13.13 -18.21 8.27
CA ASN A 79 -14.52 -18.47 7.87
C ASN A 79 -14.66 -19.15 6.49
N GLY A 80 -13.76 -20.09 6.18
CA GLY A 80 -13.75 -20.85 4.92
C GLY A 80 -13.29 -20.07 3.68
N LYS A 81 -12.69 -18.88 3.84
CA LYS A 81 -12.11 -18.09 2.75
C LYS A 81 -10.60 -18.02 2.86
N ARG A 82 -9.90 -18.15 1.73
CA ARG A 82 -8.45 -17.93 1.64
C ARG A 82 -8.13 -16.47 1.98
N LEU A 83 -7.15 -16.26 2.86
CA LEU A 83 -6.65 -14.93 3.22
C LEU A 83 -5.57 -14.49 2.23
N TRP A 84 -5.61 -13.24 1.77
CA TRP A 84 -4.50 -12.66 0.98
C TRP A 84 -3.24 -12.54 1.83
N PRO A 85 -2.02 -12.52 1.23
CA PRO A 85 -0.78 -12.49 2.00
C PRO A 85 -0.70 -11.40 3.09
N HIS A 86 -1.30 -10.24 2.84
CA HIS A 86 -1.36 -9.13 3.81
C HIS A 86 -2.44 -9.31 4.90
N ASP A 87 -3.46 -10.12 4.65
CA ASP A 87 -4.55 -10.43 5.59
C ASP A 87 -4.17 -11.52 6.61
N GLN A 88 -3.04 -12.22 6.37
CA GLN A 88 -2.57 -13.35 7.17
C GLN A 88 -1.79 -12.93 8.43
N TRP A 89 -1.60 -11.63 8.63
CA TRP A 89 -0.84 -11.11 9.77
C TRP A 89 -1.56 -11.44 11.10
N PRO A 90 -0.85 -11.97 12.11
CA PRO A 90 -1.47 -12.42 13.35
C PRO A 90 -2.16 -11.28 14.14
N GLU A 91 -1.70 -10.05 13.95
CA GLU A 91 -2.22 -8.84 14.62
C GLU A 91 -3.49 -8.29 13.96
N ARG A 92 -3.85 -8.75 12.75
CA ARG A 92 -5.03 -8.23 12.04
C ARG A 92 -6.31 -8.79 12.64
N ASP A 93 -7.12 -7.91 13.20
CA ASP A 93 -8.43 -8.26 13.74
C ASP A 93 -9.51 -8.34 12.65
N LEU A 94 -9.80 -9.56 12.19
CA LEU A 94 -10.85 -9.87 11.22
C LEU A 94 -12.27 -9.81 11.78
N VAL A 95 -12.44 -9.73 13.11
CA VAL A 95 -13.75 -9.67 13.78
C VAL A 95 -14.25 -8.23 13.76
N ASN A 96 -13.43 -7.28 14.20
CA ASN A 96 -13.78 -5.86 14.17
C ASN A 96 -13.62 -5.24 12.78
N TYR A 97 -12.68 -5.73 11.97
CA TYR A 97 -12.43 -5.25 10.60
C TYR A 97 -12.64 -6.38 9.59
N PRO A 98 -13.91 -6.66 9.21
CA PRO A 98 -14.19 -7.68 8.22
C PRO A 98 -13.59 -7.32 6.87
N LEU A 99 -13.38 -8.35 6.05
CA LEU A 99 -12.95 -8.17 4.66
C LEU A 99 -13.94 -7.27 3.92
N TYR A 100 -13.41 -6.34 3.13
CA TYR A 100 -14.23 -5.51 2.26
C TYR A 100 -15.08 -6.41 1.35
N LYS A 101 -16.40 -6.27 1.46
CA LYS A 101 -17.36 -7.00 0.61
C LYS A 101 -17.81 -6.05 -0.50
N LEU A 102 -17.55 -6.44 -1.75
CA LEU A 102 -18.15 -5.78 -2.92
C LEU A 102 -19.68 -5.90 -2.82
N ARG A 103 -20.42 -4.84 -3.19
CA ARG A 103 -21.87 -4.91 -3.29
C ARG A 103 -22.26 -5.93 -4.36
N GLU A 104 -23.24 -6.77 -4.05
CA GLU A 104 -23.71 -7.83 -4.95
C GLU A 104 -24.43 -7.27 -6.20
N ALA A 105 -25.10 -6.12 -6.04
CA ALA A 105 -25.74 -5.42 -7.14
C ALA A 105 -25.26 -3.95 -7.20
N PRO A 106 -25.11 -3.38 -8.41
CA PRO A 106 -24.85 -1.96 -8.57
C PRO A 106 -26.03 -1.13 -8.04
N ASN A 107 -25.76 0.11 -7.67
CA ASN A 107 -26.83 1.04 -7.31
C ASN A 107 -27.77 1.25 -8.52
N PRO A 108 -29.08 1.35 -8.30
CA PRO A 108 -30.03 1.55 -9.40
C PRO A 108 -29.80 2.90 -10.09
N VAL A 109 -29.90 2.86 -11.42
CA VAL A 109 -29.71 4.01 -12.31
C VAL A 109 -30.94 4.10 -13.21
N ARG A 110 -31.59 5.27 -13.27
CA ARG A 110 -32.88 5.42 -13.97
C ARG A 110 -32.71 5.69 -15.45
N TRP A 111 -31.70 6.49 -15.80
CA TRP A 111 -31.25 6.78 -17.18
C TRP A 111 -29.80 6.30 -17.34
N TYR A 112 -29.20 6.43 -18.53
CA TYR A 112 -27.83 5.94 -18.77
C TYR A 112 -26.78 6.51 -17.79
N CYS A 113 -26.89 7.78 -17.40
CA CYS A 113 -25.91 8.47 -16.57
C CYS A 113 -26.44 8.98 -15.21
N VAL A 114 -27.76 9.02 -15.00
CA VAL A 114 -28.35 9.66 -13.81
C VAL A 114 -28.72 8.61 -12.75
N PRO A 115 -28.01 8.56 -11.61
CA PRO A 115 -28.28 7.58 -10.55
C PRO A 115 -29.58 7.91 -9.82
N GLU A 116 -30.23 6.90 -9.23
CA GLU A 116 -31.47 7.09 -8.48
C GLU A 116 -31.30 7.99 -7.24
N SER A 117 -30.09 8.10 -6.70
CA SER A 117 -29.79 8.99 -5.58
C SER A 117 -30.09 10.47 -5.88
N TRP A 118 -29.94 10.90 -7.14
CA TRP A 118 -30.30 12.28 -7.54
C TRP A 118 -31.80 12.48 -7.55
N PHE A 119 -32.57 11.48 -7.97
CA PHE A 119 -34.04 11.52 -7.90
C PHE A 119 -34.52 11.54 -6.45
N LYS A 120 -33.82 10.84 -5.55
CA LYS A 120 -34.13 10.83 -4.12
C LYS A 120 -34.11 12.21 -3.48
N PHE A 121 -33.21 13.09 -3.89
CA PHE A 121 -33.18 14.48 -3.43
C PHE A 121 -34.48 15.23 -3.75
N PHE A 122 -35.08 14.99 -4.91
CA PHE A 122 -36.31 15.68 -5.30
C PHE A 122 -37.59 15.05 -4.72
N TYR A 123 -37.54 13.83 -4.17
CA TYR A 123 -38.71 13.16 -3.59
C TYR A 123 -39.17 13.73 -2.24
N GLU A 124 -38.36 14.57 -1.58
CA GLU A 124 -38.77 15.27 -0.35
C GLU A 124 -39.97 16.21 -0.57
N LYS A 125 -40.17 16.65 -1.83
CA LYS A 125 -41.41 17.29 -2.31
C LYS A 125 -42.12 16.27 -3.21
N PRO A 126 -43.40 15.94 -2.97
CA PRO A 126 -44.07 14.81 -3.63
C PRO A 126 -44.41 15.13 -5.09
N VAL A 127 -43.40 15.17 -5.95
CA VAL A 127 -43.55 15.39 -7.38
C VAL A 127 -42.54 14.50 -8.10
N VAL A 128 -43.00 13.34 -8.55
CA VAL A 128 -42.18 12.40 -9.35
C VAL A 128 -41.70 13.06 -10.66
N THR A 129 -42.42 14.07 -11.14
CA THR A 129 -42.07 14.86 -12.32
C THR A 129 -41.03 15.96 -12.06
N GLY A 130 -40.73 16.28 -10.80
CA GLY A 130 -39.81 17.37 -10.41
C GLY A 130 -38.43 17.26 -11.05
N PRO A 131 -37.70 16.14 -10.86
CA PRO A 131 -36.39 15.98 -11.47
C PRO A 131 -36.43 16.01 -13.01
N TYR A 132 -37.50 15.48 -13.63
CA TYR A 132 -37.65 15.53 -15.09
C TYR A 132 -37.84 16.96 -15.61
N MET A 133 -38.68 17.74 -14.94
CA MET A 133 -38.90 19.15 -15.29
C MET A 133 -37.66 20.00 -15.02
N PHE A 134 -36.87 19.68 -13.99
CA PHE A 134 -35.59 20.32 -13.74
C PHE A 134 -34.60 20.12 -14.90
N PHE A 135 -34.40 18.88 -15.36
CA PHE A 135 -33.51 18.61 -16.48
C PHE A 135 -34.03 19.20 -17.80
N TYR A 136 -35.35 19.12 -18.03
CA TYR A 136 -35.97 19.70 -19.21
C TYR A 136 -35.83 21.23 -19.24
N GLY A 137 -36.07 21.89 -18.11
CA GLY A 137 -35.87 23.34 -17.96
C GLY A 137 -34.41 23.75 -18.15
N LEU A 138 -33.47 22.98 -17.59
CA LEU A 138 -32.03 23.23 -17.77
C LEU A 138 -31.60 23.09 -19.24
N LEU A 139 -32.16 22.12 -19.97
CA LEU A 139 -31.89 21.89 -21.39
C LEU A 139 -32.46 23.02 -22.26
N ILE A 140 -33.71 23.43 -22.04
CA ILE A 140 -34.30 24.60 -22.74
C ILE A 140 -33.54 25.88 -22.43
N TYR A 141 -33.16 26.09 -21.16
CA TYR A 141 -32.36 27.23 -20.77
C TYR A 141 -31.00 27.23 -21.48
N GLY A 142 -30.36 26.07 -21.61
CA GLY A 142 -29.12 25.89 -22.37
C GLY A 142 -29.26 26.27 -23.85
N PHE A 143 -30.37 25.90 -24.48
CA PHE A 143 -30.68 26.33 -25.86
C PHE A 143 -30.97 27.82 -25.95
N SER A 144 -31.75 28.37 -25.03
CA SER A 144 -32.10 29.80 -25.02
C SER A 144 -30.90 30.71 -24.77
N LYS A 145 -29.87 30.23 -24.06
CA LYS A 145 -28.63 30.96 -23.77
C LYS A 145 -27.48 30.60 -24.70
N GLU A 146 -27.74 29.81 -25.74
CA GLU A 146 -26.72 29.37 -26.70
C GLU A 146 -25.52 28.69 -26.01
N TYR A 147 -25.69 28.14 -24.80
CA TYR A 147 -24.69 27.26 -24.19
C TYR A 147 -24.60 25.94 -24.96
N ILE A 148 -25.72 25.53 -25.58
CA ILE A 148 -25.78 24.44 -26.54
C ILE A 148 -26.08 25.05 -27.91
N VAL A 149 -25.03 25.38 -28.66
CA VAL A 149 -25.16 25.87 -30.03
C VAL A 149 -25.34 24.69 -30.97
N LEU A 150 -26.42 24.71 -31.76
CA LEU A 150 -26.69 23.71 -32.78
C LEU A 150 -25.88 24.01 -34.05
N TRP A 151 -24.66 23.49 -34.10
CA TRP A 151 -23.82 23.50 -35.29
C TRP A 151 -24.25 22.44 -36.30
N TYR A 152 -23.69 22.48 -37.51
CA TYR A 152 -24.02 21.52 -38.57
C TYR A 152 -23.76 20.06 -38.15
N ASP A 153 -22.72 19.83 -37.33
CA ASP A 153 -22.33 18.51 -36.81
C ASP A 153 -23.32 17.92 -35.78
N PHE A 154 -24.28 18.71 -35.28
CA PHE A 154 -25.19 18.24 -34.22
C PHE A 154 -25.98 17.00 -34.63
N THR A 155 -26.34 16.91 -35.91
CA THR A 155 -27.08 15.77 -36.46
C THR A 155 -26.26 14.48 -36.44
N GLU A 156 -24.95 14.57 -36.68
CA GLU A 156 -24.02 13.43 -36.63
C GLU A 156 -23.92 12.88 -35.20
N TYR A 157 -23.79 13.76 -34.20
CA TYR A 157 -23.77 13.35 -32.78
C TYR A 157 -25.08 12.69 -32.34
N LEU A 158 -26.24 13.16 -32.81
CA LEU A 158 -27.53 12.59 -32.48
C LEU A 158 -27.68 11.17 -33.02
N ILE A 159 -27.28 10.95 -34.27
CA ILE A 159 -27.31 9.62 -34.91
C ILE A 159 -26.35 8.67 -34.18
N LEU A 160 -25.14 9.13 -33.84
CA LEU A 160 -24.17 8.36 -33.07
C LEU A 160 -24.72 7.99 -31.68
N ALA A 161 -25.36 8.91 -30.99
CA ALA A 161 -25.96 8.65 -29.67
C ALA A 161 -27.06 7.57 -29.76
N ILE A 162 -27.93 7.64 -30.76
CA ILE A 162 -28.97 6.63 -31.00
C ILE A 162 -28.35 5.26 -31.34
N ALA A 163 -27.30 5.24 -32.16
CA ALA A 163 -26.58 4.01 -32.50
C ALA A 163 -25.95 3.36 -31.27
N VAL A 164 -25.26 4.13 -30.42
CA VAL A 164 -24.68 3.65 -29.16
C VAL A 164 -25.75 3.08 -28.24
N ILE A 165 -26.88 3.78 -28.09
CA ILE A 165 -28.02 3.30 -27.29
C ILE A 165 -28.56 1.96 -27.82
N ALA A 166 -28.69 1.82 -29.14
CA ALA A 166 -29.14 0.59 -29.75
C ALA A 166 -28.16 -0.57 -29.54
N VAL A 167 -26.86 -0.31 -29.66
CA VAL A 167 -25.78 -1.28 -29.41
C VAL A 167 -25.79 -1.73 -27.94
N VAL A 168 -25.85 -0.80 -26.99
CA VAL A 168 -25.87 -1.11 -25.55
C VAL A 168 -27.09 -1.96 -25.17
N LYS A 169 -28.26 -1.68 -25.74
CA LYS A 169 -29.48 -2.48 -25.47
C LYS A 169 -29.38 -3.91 -26.01
N LYS A 170 -28.71 -4.13 -27.13
CA LYS A 170 -28.56 -5.47 -27.73
C LYS A 170 -27.40 -6.26 -27.13
N LEU A 171 -26.24 -5.64 -26.95
CA LEU A 171 -25.03 -6.30 -26.44
C LEU A 171 -25.00 -6.38 -24.91
N GLY A 172 -25.70 -5.48 -24.20
CA GLY A 172 -25.72 -5.43 -22.74
C GLY A 172 -26.12 -6.75 -22.08
N PRO A 173 -27.26 -7.38 -22.46
CA PRO A 173 -27.67 -8.66 -21.89
C PRO A 173 -26.67 -9.79 -22.17
N ILE A 174 -26.16 -9.87 -23.40
CA ILE A 174 -25.21 -10.92 -23.82
C ILE A 174 -23.93 -10.85 -22.98
N VAL A 175 -23.37 -9.65 -22.86
CA VAL A 175 -22.17 -9.41 -22.06
C VAL A 175 -22.45 -9.68 -20.58
N GLY A 176 -23.57 -9.18 -20.05
CA GLY A 176 -23.98 -9.37 -18.66
C GLY A 176 -24.15 -10.84 -18.27
N ASP A 177 -24.80 -11.65 -19.11
CA ASP A 177 -25.03 -13.07 -18.86
C ASP A 177 -23.73 -13.87 -18.92
N THR A 178 -22.83 -13.51 -19.83
CA THR A 178 -21.50 -14.12 -19.93
C THR A 178 -20.70 -13.92 -18.64
N PHE A 179 -20.61 -12.68 -18.15
CA PHE A 179 -19.92 -12.37 -16.90
C PHE A 179 -20.57 -13.04 -15.67
N ARG A 180 -21.90 -13.07 -15.61
CA ARG A 180 -22.64 -13.76 -14.54
C ARG A 180 -22.40 -15.27 -14.57
N GLY A 181 -22.31 -15.86 -15.76
CA GLY A 181 -21.99 -17.27 -15.96
C GLY A 181 -20.62 -17.64 -15.37
N TRP A 182 -19.57 -16.89 -15.74
CA TRP A 182 -18.22 -17.09 -15.20
C TRP A 182 -18.16 -16.92 -13.69
N HIS A 183 -18.83 -15.90 -13.15
CA HIS A 183 -18.90 -15.69 -11.71
C HIS A 183 -19.61 -16.86 -11.00
N LYS A 184 -20.71 -17.35 -11.57
CA LYS A 184 -21.48 -18.47 -11.00
C LYS A 184 -20.66 -19.76 -10.98
N GLU A 185 -19.95 -20.08 -12.06
CA GLU A 185 -19.09 -21.27 -12.13
C GLU A 185 -18.02 -21.25 -11.03
N GLU A 186 -17.37 -20.10 -10.83
CA GLU A 186 -16.32 -19.97 -9.82
C GLU A 186 -16.90 -20.08 -8.39
N VAL A 187 -18.06 -19.48 -8.12
CA VAL A 187 -18.76 -19.62 -6.84
C VAL A 187 -19.19 -21.07 -6.58
N ASP A 188 -19.73 -21.76 -7.59
CA ASP A 188 -20.15 -23.16 -7.48
C ASP A 188 -18.95 -24.08 -7.20
N ARG A 189 -17.81 -23.82 -7.87
CA ARG A 189 -16.54 -24.51 -7.62
C ARG A 189 -16.07 -24.34 -6.17
N TYR A 190 -15.99 -23.12 -5.66
CA TYR A 190 -15.62 -22.88 -4.26
C TYR A 190 -16.58 -23.55 -3.28
N THR A 191 -17.89 -23.45 -3.53
CA THR A 191 -18.92 -24.03 -2.67
C THR A 191 -18.79 -25.55 -2.60
N SER A 192 -18.50 -26.21 -3.73
CA SER A 192 -18.30 -27.66 -3.80
C SER A 192 -17.08 -28.13 -2.96
N ILE A 193 -15.96 -27.40 -3.02
CA ILE A 193 -14.73 -27.70 -2.26
C ILE A 193 -15.01 -27.56 -0.76
N VAL A 194 -15.64 -26.46 -0.35
CA VAL A 194 -15.98 -26.21 1.06
C VAL A 194 -16.94 -27.29 1.59
N ASN A 195 -17.97 -27.66 0.83
CA ASN A 195 -18.90 -28.70 1.22
C ASN A 195 -18.21 -30.07 1.35
N LYS A 196 -17.29 -30.40 0.42
CA LYS A 196 -16.48 -31.63 0.49
C LYS A 196 -15.56 -31.65 1.73
N SER A 197 -14.93 -30.53 2.06
CA SER A 197 -14.09 -30.40 3.26
C SER A 197 -14.92 -30.51 4.55
N LYS A 198 -16.09 -29.87 4.62
CA LYS A 198 -17.02 -29.99 5.75
C LYS A 198 -17.54 -31.41 5.93
N ALA A 199 -17.88 -32.11 4.84
CA ALA A 199 -18.27 -33.51 4.89
C ALA A 199 -17.15 -34.37 5.46
N ARG A 200 -15.93 -34.25 4.92
CA ARG A 200 -14.74 -34.97 5.41
C ARG A 200 -14.49 -34.75 6.90
N ASN A 201 -14.53 -33.50 7.35
CA ASN A 201 -14.25 -33.19 8.76
C ASN A 201 -15.31 -33.78 9.69
N ARG A 202 -16.59 -33.74 9.31
CA ARG A 202 -17.67 -34.41 10.04
C ARG A 202 -17.45 -35.91 10.19
N TYR A 203 -16.98 -36.59 9.14
CA TYR A 203 -16.63 -38.00 9.23
C TYR A 203 -15.48 -38.22 10.23
N VAL A 204 -14.39 -37.45 10.15
CA VAL A 204 -13.24 -37.60 11.07
C VAL A 204 -13.65 -37.41 12.53
N THR A 205 -14.46 -36.40 12.85
CA THR A 205 -14.98 -36.17 14.22
C THR A 205 -15.98 -37.22 14.69
N ALA A 206 -16.60 -37.99 13.79
CA ALA A 206 -17.53 -39.06 14.16
C ALA A 206 -16.81 -40.40 14.47
N TYR A 207 -15.53 -40.52 14.10
CA TYR A 207 -14.72 -41.73 14.29
C TYR A 207 -13.57 -41.54 15.30
N LEU A 208 -13.47 -40.37 15.95
CA LEU A 208 -12.59 -40.07 17.08
C LEU A 208 -13.41 -39.96 18.37
#